data_AF-A0A538RL20-F1
#
_entry.id   AF-A0A538RL20-F1
#
_cell.length_a   1.000
_cell.length_b   1.000
_cell.length_c   1.000
_cell.angle_alpha   90.00
_cell.angle_beta   90.00
_cell.angle_gamma   90.00
#
_symmetry.space_group_name_H-M   'P 1'
#
loop_
_entity.id
_entity.type
_entity.pdbx_description
1 polymer ?
#
loop_
_entity_poly.entity_id
_entity_poly.type
_entity_poly.pdbx_seq_one_letter_code
_entity_poly.pdbx_strand_id
1 'polypeptide(L)'
;MPGVEAIRSEVQRLLRSAPFRPFALNLENGDRIIIDHPENIAFDPAVPGGSGGSDDFYVVSNRLRLFSTFKAVSSVAIVDHGALAG
;
A
#
# COMPACT_ATOMS: atom_id res chain seq x y z
N MET A 1 -4.96 -6.58 14.89
CA MET A 1 -4.41 -6.56 13.52
C MET A 1 -5.57 -6.47 12.55
N PRO A 2 -5.65 -5.46 11.67
CA PRO A 2 -6.65 -5.46 10.61
C PRO A 2 -6.46 -6.69 9.71
N GLY A 3 -7.54 -7.26 9.19
CA GLY A 3 -7.47 -8.39 8.26
C GLY A 3 -6.88 -7.96 6.90
N VAL A 4 -6.26 -8.90 6.19
CA VAL A 4 -5.66 -8.70 4.86
C VAL A 4 -6.59 -7.97 3.89
N GLU A 5 -7.87 -8.35 3.89
CA GLU A 5 -8.90 -7.74 3.03
C GLU A 5 -9.12 -6.26 3.34
N ALA A 6 -9.09 -5.86 4.62
CA ALA A 6 -9.26 -4.48 5.03
C ALA A 6 -8.06 -3.63 4.59
N ILE A 7 -6.84 -4.15 4.73
CA ILE A 7 -5.62 -3.46 4.29
C ILE A 7 -5.63 -3.29 2.77
N ARG A 8 -5.92 -4.36 2.01
CA ARG A 8 -5.98 -4.30 0.55
C ARG A 8 -7.04 -3.31 0.07
N SER A 9 -8.23 -3.34 0.67
CA SER A 9 -9.32 -2.42 0.34
C SER A 9 -8.93 -0.97 0.63
N GLU A 10 -8.23 -0.72 1.73
CA GLU A 10 -7.74 0.61 2.08
C GLU A 10 -6.69 1.12 1.09
N VAL A 11 -5.70 0.29 0.74
CA VAL A 11 -4.70 0.61 -0.30
C VAL A 11 -5.39 0.90 -1.64
N GLN A 12 -6.33 0.06 -2.05
CA GLN A 12 -7.10 0.25 -3.28
C GLN A 12 -7.91 1.55 -3.26
N ARG A 13 -8.49 1.91 -2.11
CA ARG A 13 -9.23 3.16 -1.91
C ARG A 13 -8.31 4.37 -2.04
N LEU A 14 -7.11 4.33 -1.46
CA LEU A 14 -6.12 5.41 -1.55
C LEU A 14 -5.59 5.58 -2.98
N LEU A 15 -5.30 4.49 -3.69
CA LEU A 15 -4.86 4.52 -5.09
C LEU A 15 -5.90 5.13 -6.05
N ARG A 16 -7.19 5.00 -5.73
CA ARG A 16 -8.29 5.57 -6.51
C ARG A 16 -8.68 7.00 -6.11
N SER A 17 -8.06 7.55 -5.06
CA SER A 17 -8.36 8.90 -4.59
C SER A 17 -7.89 9.95 -5.61
N ALA A 18 -8.72 10.97 -5.85
CA ALA A 18 -8.41 12.10 -6.74
C ALA A 18 -8.69 13.42 -6.00
N PRO A 19 -7.65 14.25 -5.70
CA PRO A 19 -6.24 14.02 -6.02
C PRO A 19 -5.64 12.85 -5.23
N PHE A 20 -4.64 12.20 -5.81
CA PHE A 20 -3.87 11.17 -5.14
C PHE A 20 -3.21 11.74 -3.87
N ARG A 21 -3.24 10.99 -2.78
CA ARG A 21 -2.56 11.36 -1.53
C ARG A 21 -1.52 10.29 -1.19
N PRO A 22 -0.23 10.65 -1.05
CA PRO A 22 0.79 9.72 -0.61
C PRO A 22 0.45 9.06 0.72
N PHE A 23 0.88 7.82 0.87
CA PHE A 23 0.66 7.06 2.09
C PHE A 23 1.84 6.13 2.35
N ALA A 24 1.95 5.69 3.60
CA ALA A 24 2.95 4.75 4.05
C ALA A 24 2.29 3.41 4.40
N LEU A 25 2.94 2.32 3.99
CA LEU A 25 2.72 0.98 4.53
C LEU A 25 3.73 0.76 5.65
N ASN A 26 3.24 0.57 6.87
CA ASN A 26 4.10 0.13 7.98
C ASN A 26 4.04 -1.39 8.04
N LEU A 27 5.21 -2.03 8.05
CA LEU A 27 5.33 -3.48 8.14
C LEU A 27 5.49 -3.94 9.59
N GLU A 28 5.23 -5.22 9.84
CA GLU A 28 5.40 -5.84 11.17
C GLU A 28 6.86 -5.88 11.62
N ASN A 29 7.81 -5.93 10.68
CA ASN A 29 9.25 -5.90 10.95
C ASN A 29 9.78 -4.49 11.30
N GLY A 30 8.91 -3.47 11.31
CA GLY A 30 9.28 -2.07 11.58
C GLY A 30 9.62 -1.25 10.34
N ASP A 31 9.65 -1.85 9.15
CA ASP A 31 9.90 -1.11 7.91
C ASP A 31 8.74 -0.18 7.58
N ARG A 32 9.06 0.99 7.03
CA ARG A 32 8.09 1.97 6.54
C ARG A 32 8.33 2.23 5.06
N ILE A 33 7.34 1.88 4.24
CA ILE A 33 7.39 2.01 2.79
C ILE A 33 6.49 3.16 2.36
N ILE A 34 7.05 4.14 1.67
CA ILE A 34 6.30 5.30 1.17
C ILE A 34 5.85 5.04 -0.27
N ILE A 35 4.55 5.20 -0.51
CA ILE A 35 3.92 5.22 -1.83
C ILE A 35 3.63 6.69 -2.14
N ASP A 36 4.55 7.33 -2.87
CA ASP A 36 4.46 8.73 -3.30
C ASP A 36 3.70 8.91 -4.62
N HIS A 37 3.62 7.84 -5.42
CA HIS A 37 2.89 7.78 -6.68
C HIS A 37 2.07 6.48 -6.78
N PRO A 38 0.88 6.48 -7.40
CA PRO A 38 0.05 5.29 -7.51
C PRO A 38 0.73 4.16 -8.30
N GLU A 39 1.57 4.49 -9.28
CA GLU A 39 2.35 3.54 -10.09
C GLU A 39 3.45 2.81 -9.31
N ASN A 40 3.80 3.27 -8.10
CA ASN A 40 4.84 2.62 -7.30
C ASN A 40 4.41 1.28 -6.71
N ILE A 41 3.12 0.95 -6.72
CA ILE A 41 2.61 -0.29 -6.13
C ILE A 41 1.73 -1.04 -7.12
N ALA A 42 1.94 -2.35 -7.21
CA ALA A 42 1.15 -3.26 -8.02
C ALA A 42 0.72 -4.49 -7.20
N PHE A 43 -0.54 -4.89 -7.36
CA PHE A 43 -1.11 -6.11 -6.80
C PHE A 43 -2.38 -6.48 -7.57
N ASP A 44 -2.77 -7.75 -7.54
CA ASP A 44 -4.03 -8.20 -8.14
C ASP A 44 -5.21 -7.84 -7.20
N PRO A 45 -6.09 -6.90 -7.59
CA PRO A 45 -7.21 -6.52 -6.75
C PRO A 45 -8.22 -7.66 -6.63
N ALA A 46 -8.91 -7.75 -5.51
CA ALA A 46 -10.09 -8.63 -5.42
C ALA A 46 -11.18 -8.09 -6.36
N VAL A 47 -11.74 -8.96 -7.20
CA VAL A 47 -12.85 -8.63 -8.11
C VAL A 47 -14.16 -9.24 -7.58
N PRO A 48 -15.28 -8.50 -7.59
CA PRO A 48 -16.58 -9.05 -7.19
C PRO A 48 -16.94 -10.29 -8.02
N GLY A 49 -17.21 -11.41 -7.35
CA GLY A 49 -17.58 -12.68 -8.02
C GLY A 49 -16.41 -13.49 -8.59
N GLY A 50 -15.16 -13.05 -8.41
CA GLY A 50 -13.97 -13.83 -8.77
C GLY A 50 -13.18 -14.33 -7.55
N SER A 51 -12.00 -14.90 -7.81
CA SER A 51 -11.03 -15.25 -6.77
C SER A 51 -10.73 -14.03 -5.90
N GLY A 52 -10.70 -14.19 -4.58
CA GLY A 52 -10.14 -13.17 -3.70
C GLY A 52 -8.75 -12.80 -4.21
N GLY A 53 -8.50 -11.51 -4.45
CA GLY A 53 -7.27 -11.04 -5.10
C GLY A 53 -5.98 -11.48 -4.39
N SER A 54 -4.82 -11.15 -4.94
CA SER A 54 -3.55 -11.62 -4.37
C SER A 54 -3.27 -11.02 -2.99
N ASP A 55 -2.79 -11.85 -2.07
CA ASP A 55 -2.19 -11.41 -0.80
C ASP A 55 -0.88 -10.69 -1.03
N ASP A 56 -0.27 -10.84 -2.21
CA ASP A 56 1.02 -10.29 -2.56
C ASP A 56 0.90 -8.90 -3.17
N PHE A 57 1.93 -8.08 -2.94
CA PHE A 57 2.12 -6.81 -3.63
C PHE A 57 3.60 -6.57 -3.94
N TYR A 58 3.82 -5.74 -4.95
CA TYR A 58 5.15 -5.27 -5.35
C TYR A 58 5.21 -3.77 -5.20
N VAL A 59 6.29 -3.27 -4.60
CA VAL A 59 6.62 -1.84 -4.59
C VAL A 59 7.88 -1.60 -5.40
N VAL A 60 7.80 -0.68 -6.34
CA VAL A 60 8.92 -0.21 -7.14
C VAL A 60 8.96 1.31 -7.08
N SER A 61 10.05 1.84 -6.53
CA SER A 61 10.37 3.26 -6.55
C SER A 61 11.84 3.47 -6.92
N ASN A 62 12.28 4.71 -7.10
CA ASN A 62 13.66 5.03 -7.48
C ASN A 62 14.73 4.43 -6.54
N ARG A 63 14.39 4.16 -5.27
CA ARG A 63 15.35 3.66 -4.26
C ARG A 63 14.96 2.31 -3.66
N LEU A 64 13.78 1.78 -3.96
CA LEU A 64 13.26 0.58 -3.33
C LEU A 64 12.62 -0.35 -4.36
N ARG A 65 12.99 -1.63 -4.30
CA ARG A 65 12.26 -2.72 -4.94
C ARG A 65 11.92 -3.73 -3.87
N LEU A 66 10.64 -3.93 -3.63
CA LEU A 66 10.15 -4.80 -2.58
C LEU A 66 9.06 -5.72 -3.12
N PHE A 67 9.16 -7.00 -2.77
CA PHE A 67 8.07 -7.96 -2.83
C PHE A 67 7.64 -8.28 -1.41
N SER A 68 6.34 -8.20 -1.11
CA SER A 68 5.81 -8.52 0.21
C SER A 68 4.34 -8.94 0.12
N THR A 69 3.73 -9.19 1.27
CA THR A 69 2.32 -9.56 1.38
C THR A 69 1.57 -8.58 2.26
N PHE A 70 0.28 -8.40 2.01
CA PHE A 70 -0.60 -7.60 2.87
C PHE A 70 -0.69 -8.15 4.30
N LYS A 71 -0.32 -9.43 4.55
CA LYS A 71 -0.19 -9.99 5.90
C LYS A 71 0.94 -9.35 6.69
N ALA A 72 2.01 -8.93 6.01
CA ALA A 72 3.15 -8.28 6.65
C ALA A 72 2.89 -6.80 6.97
N VAL A 73 1.77 -6.23 6.52
CA VAL A 73 1.41 -4.82 6.77
C VAL A 73 0.69 -4.72 8.11
N SER A 74 1.25 -3.95 9.03
CA SER A 74 0.66 -3.69 10.35
C SER A 74 -0.31 -2.52 10.33
N SER A 75 -0.07 -1.51 9.47
CA SER A 75 -0.95 -0.34 9.30
C SER A 75 -0.69 0.43 8.00
N VAL A 76 -1.68 1.25 7.61
CA VAL A 76 -1.61 2.18 6.48
C VAL A 76 -1.85 3.60 7.01
N ALA A 77 -1.01 4.56 6.63
CA ALA A 77 -1.12 5.95 7.11
C ALA A 77 -0.90 6.95 5.98
N ILE A 78 -1.76 7.97 5.86
CA ILE A 78 -1.55 9.08 4.92
C ILE A 78 -0.29 9.83 5.34
N VAL A 79 0.55 10.15 4.35
CA VAL A 79 1.74 10.99 4.55
C VAL A 79 1.37 12.40 4.14
N ASP A 80 1.51 13.35 5.06
CA ASP A 80 1.34 14.76 4.74
C ASP A 80 2.54 15.23 3.91
N HIS A 81 2.29 15.90 2.78
CA HIS A 81 3.35 16.44 1.91
C HIS A 81 4.25 17.45 2.63
N GLY A 82 3.80 18.05 3.74
CA GLY A 82 4.63 18.94 4.57
C GLY A 82 5.75 18.22 5.35
N ALA A 83 5.68 16.90 5.52
CA ALA A 83 6.64 16.14 6.33
C ALA A 83 7.83 15.56 5.53
N LEU A 84 7.85 15.72 4.20
CA LEU A 84 8.96 15.29 3.33
C LEU A 84 10.00 16.40 3.08
N ALA A 85 9.79 17.59 3.66
CA ALA A 85 10.64 18.76 3.49
C ALA A 85 11.41 19.17 4.78
N GLY A 86 11.57 18.25 5.74
CA GLY A 86 12.32 18.47 6.99
C GLY A 86 13.65 17.74 7.00
#